data_AF-A0A0C3CUH8-F1
#
_entry.id   AF-A0A0C3CUH8-F1
#
_cell.length_a   1.000
_cell.length_b   1.000
_cell.length_c   1.000
_cell.angle_alpha   90.00
_cell.angle_beta   90.00
_cell.angle_gamma   90.00
#
_symmetry.space_group_name_H-M   'P 1'
#
loop_
_entity.id
_entity.type
_entity.pdbx_description
1 polymer ?
#
loop_
_entity_poly.entity_id
_entity_poly.type
_entity_poly.pdbx_seq_one_letter_code
_entity_poly.pdbx_strand_id
1 'polypeptide(L)'
;KCTGQIVDVPIGPGLLGCVVDALGNPIDGKGPIEAIECRCASLKVPGILPRHSVNQPMMTGLKPINALVSIGRDQCELIIGNHQTGKTFIAINTILNQKCWNDGRDEEKKFFYIYVTVGQKHSTVAQLIKTLFWIAVGLHLFNCFVLCFIPNALIFIPYL
;
A
#
# COMPACT_ATOMS: atom_id res chain seq x y z
N LYS A 1 12.67 -26.67 -12.78
CA LYS A 1 11.90 -26.33 -14.01
C LYS A 1 11.69 -24.82 -13.98
N CYS A 2 12.10 -24.08 -15.01
CA CYS A 2 11.81 -22.65 -15.11
C CYS A 2 10.36 -22.46 -15.55
N THR A 3 9.64 -21.53 -14.95
CA THR A 3 8.20 -21.30 -15.21
C THR A 3 7.93 -20.69 -16.58
N GLY A 4 8.94 -20.12 -17.27
CA GLY A 4 8.80 -19.57 -18.62
C GLY A 4 7.89 -18.34 -18.73
N GLN A 5 7.33 -17.90 -17.61
CA GLN A 5 6.49 -16.72 -17.48
C GLN A 5 7.30 -15.59 -16.84
N ILE A 6 7.05 -14.37 -17.31
CA ILE A 6 7.51 -13.15 -16.64
C ILE A 6 6.81 -13.09 -15.27
N VAL A 7 7.44 -12.50 -14.26
CA VAL A 7 6.92 -12.48 -12.88
C VAL A 7 5.51 -11.89 -12.85
N ASP A 8 4.52 -12.77 -12.68
CA ASP A 8 3.10 -12.44 -12.56
C ASP A 8 2.68 -12.47 -11.09
N VAL A 9 1.87 -11.49 -10.70
CA VAL A 9 1.36 -11.34 -9.33
C VAL A 9 -0.17 -11.32 -9.39
N PRO A 10 -0.87 -12.04 -8.50
CA PRO A 10 -2.33 -11.96 -8.39
C PRO A 10 -2.75 -10.54 -8.03
N ILE A 11 -3.83 -10.07 -8.65
CA ILE A 11 -4.49 -8.79 -8.35
C ILE A 11 -5.99 -9.00 -8.17
N GLY A 12 -6.60 -8.18 -7.31
CA GLY A 12 -8.03 -8.19 -7.08
C GLY A 12 -8.43 -7.64 -5.71
N PRO A 13 -9.74 -7.39 -5.50
CA PRO A 13 -10.28 -6.95 -4.23
C PRO A 13 -10.11 -7.99 -3.11
N GLY A 14 -9.93 -9.27 -3.45
CA GLY A 14 -9.63 -10.32 -2.45
C GLY A 14 -8.31 -10.11 -1.70
N LEU A 15 -7.38 -9.30 -2.23
CA LEU A 15 -6.14 -8.94 -1.54
C LEU A 15 -6.36 -7.96 -0.38
N LEU A 16 -7.49 -7.26 -0.37
CA LEU A 16 -7.78 -6.21 0.60
C LEU A 16 -7.91 -6.82 2.00
N GLY A 17 -7.12 -6.32 2.95
CA GLY A 17 -7.08 -6.83 4.32
C GLY A 17 -6.16 -8.02 4.54
N CYS A 18 -5.47 -8.49 3.49
CA CYS A 18 -4.48 -9.56 3.56
C CYS A 18 -3.05 -9.02 3.66
N VAL A 19 -2.17 -9.85 4.22
CA VAL A 19 -0.73 -9.64 4.17
C VAL A 19 -0.14 -10.62 3.18
N VAL A 20 0.61 -10.09 2.21
CA VAL A 20 1.20 -10.87 1.11
C VAL A 20 2.70 -10.70 1.02
N ASP A 21 3.33 -11.71 0.44
CA ASP A 21 4.70 -11.67 -0.09
C ASP A 21 4.75 -10.85 -1.40
N ALA A 22 5.95 -10.48 -1.84
CA ALA A 22 6.25 -9.87 -3.15
C ALA A 22 5.66 -10.64 -4.36
N LEU A 23 5.48 -11.96 -4.24
CA LEU A 23 4.84 -12.79 -5.27
C LEU A 23 3.31 -12.90 -5.12
N GLY A 24 2.71 -12.19 -4.15
CA GLY A 24 1.27 -12.20 -3.89
C GLY A 24 0.76 -13.40 -3.08
N ASN A 25 1.65 -14.22 -2.53
CA ASN A 25 1.27 -15.33 -1.65
C ASN A 25 0.84 -14.79 -0.27
N PRO A 26 -0.29 -15.26 0.30
CA PRO A 26 -0.71 -14.86 1.64
C PRO A 26 0.28 -15.38 2.70
N ILE A 27 0.70 -14.49 3.60
CA ILE A 27 1.57 -14.83 4.75
C ILE A 27 0.86 -14.65 6.11
N ASP A 28 -0.40 -14.20 6.09
CA ASP A 28 -1.21 -13.94 7.29
C ASP A 28 -1.92 -15.17 7.85
N GLY A 29 -1.89 -16.30 7.15
CA GLY A 29 -2.54 -17.54 7.57
C GLY A 29 -4.08 -17.47 7.58
N LYS A 30 -4.68 -16.46 6.92
CA LYS A 30 -6.15 -16.29 6.86
C LYS A 30 -6.84 -17.14 5.78
N GLY A 31 -6.07 -17.93 5.03
CA GLY A 31 -6.55 -18.77 3.95
C GLY A 31 -6.08 -18.28 2.57
N PRO A 32 -6.48 -18.99 1.50
CA PRO A 32 -6.14 -18.60 0.14
C PRO A 32 -6.89 -17.32 -0.27
N ILE A 33 -6.22 -16.48 -1.06
CA ILE A 33 -6.78 -15.23 -1.58
C ILE A 33 -7.55 -15.51 -2.87
N GLU A 34 -8.79 -15.04 -2.96
CA GLU A 34 -9.55 -15.03 -4.21
C GLU A 34 -9.02 -13.92 -5.13
N ALA A 35 -8.04 -14.27 -5.96
CA ALA A 35 -7.51 -13.38 -6.99
C ALA A 35 -8.44 -13.37 -8.21
N ILE A 36 -8.69 -12.18 -8.78
CA ILE A 36 -9.53 -12.04 -9.97
C ILE A 36 -8.70 -12.31 -11.23
N GLU A 37 -7.50 -11.74 -11.30
CA GLU A 37 -6.59 -11.85 -12.44
C GLU A 37 -5.13 -11.87 -11.96
N CYS A 38 -4.23 -12.42 -12.76
CA CYS A 38 -2.79 -12.24 -12.58
C CYS A 38 -2.29 -11.17 -13.55
N ARG A 39 -1.42 -10.27 -13.08
CA ARG A 39 -0.75 -9.28 -13.93
C ARG A 39 0.75 -9.31 -13.75
N CYS A 40 1.45 -9.03 -14.84
CA CYS A 40 2.89 -8.87 -14.85
C CYS A 40 3.31 -7.72 -13.93
N ALA A 41 4.30 -7.97 -13.08
CA ALA A 41 4.85 -6.95 -12.17
C ALA A 41 5.58 -5.82 -12.92
N SER A 42 6.12 -6.11 -14.11
CA SER A 42 6.87 -5.17 -14.95
C SER A 42 6.05 -4.68 -16.14
N LEU A 43 4.97 -3.94 -15.85
CA LEU A 43 4.18 -3.28 -16.89
C LEU A 43 4.82 -1.95 -17.28
N LYS A 44 4.80 -1.66 -18.59
CA LYS A 44 5.28 -0.38 -19.10
C LYS A 44 4.38 0.74 -18.59
N VAL A 45 4.99 1.77 -18.00
CA VAL A 45 4.29 2.95 -17.46
C VAL A 45 3.53 3.67 -18.59
N PRO A 46 2.31 4.17 -18.33
CA PRO A 46 1.59 4.97 -19.31
C PRO A 46 2.40 6.20 -19.74
N GLY A 47 2.32 6.51 -21.03
CA GLY A 47 2.97 7.67 -21.65
C GLY A 47 2.47 9.00 -21.09
N ILE A 48 2.92 10.11 -21.67
CA ILE A 48 2.58 11.46 -21.19
C ILE A 48 1.13 11.84 -21.51
N LEU A 49 0.64 11.46 -22.70
CA LEU A 49 -0.70 11.81 -23.20
C LEU A 49 -1.88 11.43 -22.29
N PRO A 50 -1.93 10.24 -21.66
CA PRO A 50 -3.03 9.89 -20.76
C PRO A 50 -2.93 10.52 -19.34
N ARG A 51 -1.91 11.33 -19.04
CA ARG A 51 -1.76 11.92 -17.70
C ARG A 51 -2.62 13.17 -17.58
N HIS A 52 -3.33 13.27 -16.46
CA HIS A 52 -4.11 14.44 -16.10
C HIS A 52 -3.42 15.24 -15.00
N SER A 53 -3.71 16.54 -14.92
CA SER A 53 -3.24 17.39 -13.84
C SER A 53 -3.85 16.95 -12.50
N VAL A 54 -3.01 16.93 -11.47
CA VAL A 54 -3.41 16.62 -10.11
C VAL A 54 -4.24 17.77 -9.55
N ASN A 55 -5.56 17.59 -9.50
CA ASN A 55 -6.51 18.63 -9.08
C ASN A 55 -7.28 18.28 -7.79
N GLN A 56 -7.11 17.07 -7.26
CA GLN A 56 -7.83 16.62 -6.07
C GLN A 56 -6.86 16.53 -4.88
N PRO A 57 -7.13 17.19 -3.74
CA PRO A 57 -6.25 17.13 -2.58
C PRO A 57 -6.40 15.80 -1.82
N MET A 58 -5.33 15.39 -1.15
CA MET A 58 -5.26 14.20 -0.30
C MET A 58 -4.80 14.62 1.10
N MET A 59 -5.68 14.46 2.10
CA MET A 59 -5.41 14.96 3.46
C MET A 59 -4.67 13.96 4.33
N THR A 60 -3.48 14.30 4.80
CA THR A 60 -2.67 13.42 5.68
C THR A 60 -3.16 13.33 7.12
N GLY A 61 -4.11 14.19 7.53
CA GLY A 61 -4.53 14.35 8.92
C GLY A 61 -3.53 15.10 9.81
N LEU A 62 -2.33 15.40 9.31
CA LEU A 62 -1.31 16.15 10.03
C LEU A 62 -1.37 17.62 9.63
N LYS A 63 -1.82 18.47 10.55
CA LYS A 63 -1.92 19.93 10.37
C LYS A 63 -0.66 20.57 9.73
N PRO A 64 0.58 20.32 10.22
CA PRO A 64 1.76 20.94 9.63
C PRO A 64 2.00 20.50 8.18
N ILE A 65 1.69 19.25 7.83
CA ILE A 65 1.85 18.75 6.46
C ILE A 65 0.76 19.35 5.58
N ASN A 66 -0.51 19.24 5.95
CA ASN A 66 -1.61 19.77 5.15
C ASN A 66 -1.54 21.29 4.93
N ALA A 67 -0.91 22.04 5.84
CA ALA A 67 -0.76 23.49 5.73
C ALA A 67 0.46 23.91 4.90
N LEU A 68 1.60 23.20 5.03
CA LEU A 68 2.86 23.61 4.40
C LEU A 68 3.15 22.85 3.10
N VAL A 69 2.72 21.60 3.02
CA VAL A 69 3.00 20.68 1.90
C VAL A 69 1.68 19.98 1.55
N SER A 70 0.87 20.66 0.75
CA SER A 70 -0.37 20.09 0.23
C SER A 70 -0.06 18.94 -0.72
N ILE A 71 -0.55 17.75 -0.42
CA ILE A 71 -0.38 16.56 -1.24
C ILE A 71 -1.65 16.37 -2.08
N GLY A 72 -1.49 16.14 -3.39
CA GLY A 72 -2.59 15.80 -4.28
C GLY A 72 -2.73 14.28 -4.54
N ARG A 73 -3.90 13.86 -5.04
CA ARG A 73 -4.11 12.51 -5.56
C ARG A 73 -3.25 12.30 -6.82
N ASP A 74 -2.65 11.13 -6.95
CA ASP A 74 -1.72 10.79 -8.05
C ASP A 74 -0.39 11.56 -8.04
N GLN A 75 -0.06 12.22 -6.93
CA GLN A 75 1.25 12.83 -6.69
C GLN A 75 2.19 11.87 -5.96
N CYS A 76 3.46 11.85 -6.38
CA CYS A 76 4.53 11.18 -5.65
C CYS A 76 5.19 12.15 -4.67
N GLU A 77 5.06 11.90 -3.37
CA GLU A 77 5.67 12.72 -2.31
C GLU A 77 6.77 11.95 -1.58
N LEU A 78 7.92 12.59 -1.36
CA LEU A 78 9.09 11.97 -0.72
C LEU A 78 9.11 12.27 0.79
N ILE A 79 9.04 11.22 1.61
CA ILE A 79 9.24 11.33 3.06
C ILE A 79 10.69 10.97 3.41
N ILE A 80 11.53 11.99 3.66
CA ILE A 80 12.94 11.81 4.02
C ILE A 80 13.21 12.23 5.47
N GLY A 81 14.18 11.58 6.11
CA GLY A 81 14.62 11.92 7.47
C GLY A 81 15.52 10.86 8.09
N ASN A 82 16.13 11.18 9.23
CA ASN A 82 17.04 10.30 9.96
C ASN A 82 16.32 9.09 10.61
N HIS A 83 17.08 8.13 11.13
CA HIS A 83 16.50 7.01 11.86
C HIS A 83 15.59 7.51 13.00
N GLN A 84 14.44 6.85 13.21
CA GLN A 84 13.45 7.18 14.25
C GLN A 84 12.78 8.57 14.17
N THR A 85 12.85 9.30 13.06
CA THR A 85 12.17 10.61 12.91
C THR A 85 10.67 10.52 12.60
N GLY A 86 10.00 9.40 12.89
CA GLY A 86 8.55 9.28 12.70
C GLY A 86 8.07 9.11 11.25
N LYS A 87 8.95 8.76 10.29
CA LYS A 87 8.56 8.54 8.88
C LYS A 87 7.39 7.56 8.72
N THR A 88 7.47 6.42 9.41
CA THR A 88 6.41 5.41 9.43
C THR A 88 5.12 5.92 10.08
N PHE A 89 5.24 6.76 11.12
CA PHE A 89 4.09 7.36 11.79
C PHE A 89 3.33 8.32 10.86
N ILE A 90 4.03 9.10 10.04
CA ILE A 90 3.42 9.96 9.03
C ILE A 90 2.62 9.12 8.02
N ALA A 91 3.22 8.05 7.50
CA ALA A 91 2.56 7.15 6.54
C ALA A 91 1.32 6.47 7.14
N ILE A 92 1.43 5.91 8.35
CA ILE A 92 0.30 5.23 9.00
C ILE A 92 -0.84 6.20 9.30
N ASN A 93 -0.56 7.39 9.87
CA ASN A 93 -1.62 8.37 10.13
C ASN A 93 -2.30 8.85 8.85
N THR A 94 -1.52 9.02 7.79
CA THR A 94 -2.07 9.39 6.48
C THR A 94 -3.07 8.35 6.02
N ILE A 95 -2.80 7.06 6.19
CA ILE A 95 -3.74 5.97 5.86
C ILE A 95 -4.98 6.03 6.75
N LEU A 96 -4.80 6.21 8.06
CA LEU A 96 -5.91 6.20 9.02
C LEU A 96 -6.86 7.38 8.86
N ASN A 97 -6.33 8.58 8.58
CA ASN A 97 -7.13 9.80 8.42
C ASN A 97 -8.15 9.71 7.28
N GLN A 98 -7.92 8.82 6.34
CA GLN A 98 -8.68 8.74 5.10
C GLN A 98 -9.95 7.91 5.24
N LYS A 99 -10.14 7.29 6.41
CA LYS A 99 -11.41 6.69 6.80
C LYS A 99 -12.60 7.60 6.53
N CYS A 100 -12.49 8.88 6.86
CA CYS A 100 -13.59 9.83 6.68
C CYS A 100 -14.11 9.87 5.23
N TRP A 101 -13.23 9.62 4.25
CA TRP A 101 -13.60 9.54 2.83
C TRP A 101 -14.14 8.16 2.46
N ASN A 102 -13.63 7.09 3.08
CA ASN A 102 -14.05 5.71 2.83
C ASN A 102 -15.39 5.33 3.48
N ASP A 103 -15.78 5.98 4.58
CA ASP A 103 -17.10 5.84 5.22
C ASP A 103 -18.23 6.50 4.40
N GLY A 104 -17.88 7.31 3.40
CA GLY A 104 -18.82 7.95 2.48
C GLY A 104 -19.48 6.94 1.53
N ARG A 105 -20.62 7.35 0.95
CA ARG A 105 -21.32 6.54 -0.07
C ARG A 105 -20.70 6.63 -1.47
N ASP A 106 -19.81 7.60 -1.70
CA ASP A 106 -19.20 7.85 -3.01
C ASP A 106 -18.03 6.89 -3.26
N GLU A 107 -18.24 5.89 -4.13
CA GLU A 107 -17.19 4.91 -4.44
C GLU A 107 -15.98 5.53 -5.15
N GLU A 108 -16.19 6.57 -5.96
CA GLU A 108 -15.13 7.30 -6.66
C GLU A 108 -14.17 8.06 -5.72
N LYS A 109 -14.58 8.27 -4.47
CA LYS A 109 -13.76 8.94 -3.46
C LYS A 109 -13.06 7.97 -2.52
N LYS A 110 -13.36 6.67 -2.60
CA LYS A 110 -12.71 5.65 -1.79
C LYS A 110 -11.24 5.55 -2.17
N PHE A 111 -10.41 5.41 -1.16
CA PHE A 111 -8.99 5.18 -1.30
C PHE A 111 -8.63 3.75 -0.90
N PHE A 112 -7.80 3.13 -1.73
CA PHE A 112 -7.14 1.86 -1.44
C PHE A 112 -5.67 2.13 -1.13
N TYR A 113 -5.15 1.47 -0.10
CA TYR A 113 -3.81 1.64 0.40
C TYR A 113 -3.01 0.37 0.25
N ILE A 114 -1.76 0.54 -0.19
CA ILE A 114 -0.78 -0.53 -0.23
C ILE A 114 0.41 -0.03 0.56
N TYR A 115 0.75 -0.71 1.65
CA TYR A 115 1.95 -0.43 2.41
C TYR A 115 2.97 -1.51 2.13
N VAL A 116 4.10 -1.11 1.55
CA VAL A 116 5.17 -2.02 1.21
C VAL A 116 6.27 -1.88 2.25
N THR A 117 6.60 -2.99 2.89
CA THR A 117 7.71 -3.08 3.85
C THR A 117 8.88 -3.78 3.19
N VAL A 118 10.01 -3.06 3.12
CA VAL A 118 11.23 -3.56 2.50
C VAL A 118 12.32 -3.62 3.56
N GLY A 119 12.94 -4.80 3.70
CA GLY A 119 14.08 -5.01 4.59
C GLY A 119 13.85 -4.75 6.08
N GLN A 120 12.58 -4.80 6.51
CA GLN A 120 12.22 -4.66 7.92
C GLN A 120 12.34 -6.00 8.66
N LYS A 121 12.60 -5.94 9.97
CA LYS A 121 12.59 -7.15 10.81
C LYS A 121 11.18 -7.71 10.88
N HIS A 122 11.05 -9.04 10.79
CA HIS A 122 9.76 -9.73 10.83
C HIS A 122 8.95 -9.37 12.09
N SER A 123 9.61 -9.22 13.25
CA SER A 123 8.95 -8.80 14.49
C SER A 123 8.33 -7.40 14.42
N THR A 124 9.02 -6.44 13.79
CA THR A 124 8.51 -5.08 13.58
C THR A 124 7.31 -5.08 12.66
N VAL A 125 7.35 -5.88 11.59
CA VAL A 125 6.23 -6.03 10.65
C VAL A 125 5.03 -6.68 11.34
N ALA A 126 5.24 -7.74 12.13
CA ALA A 126 4.18 -8.38 12.90
C ALA A 126 3.52 -7.43 13.92
N GLN A 127 4.31 -6.58 14.59
CA GLN A 127 3.78 -5.54 15.47
C GLN A 127 2.95 -4.52 14.69
N LEU A 128 3.44 -4.07 13.54
CA LEU A 128 2.74 -3.12 12.67
C LEU A 128 1.42 -3.70 12.16
N ILE A 129 1.41 -4.95 11.71
CA ILE A 129 0.19 -5.70 11.33
C ILE A 129 -0.78 -5.74 12.50
N LYS A 130 -0.31 -6.11 13.69
CA LYS A 130 -1.17 -6.23 14.87
C LYS A 130 -1.80 -4.88 15.22
N THR A 131 -1.02 -3.81 15.20
CA THR A 131 -1.51 -2.45 15.47
C THR A 131 -2.52 -2.00 14.41
N LEU A 132 -2.19 -2.16 13.12
CA LEU A 132 -3.09 -1.84 12.02
C LEU A 132 -4.36 -2.68 12.04
N PHE A 133 -4.28 -3.97 12.35
CA PHE A 133 -5.44 -4.85 12.47
C PHE A 133 -6.33 -4.39 13.62
N TRP A 134 -5.78 -4.12 14.80
CA TRP A 134 -6.57 -3.64 15.94
C TRP A 134 -7.29 -2.32 15.63
N ILE A 135 -6.56 -1.40 15.01
CA ILE A 135 -7.09 -0.09 14.61
C ILE A 135 -8.14 -0.26 13.51
N ALA A 136 -7.90 -1.11 12.51
CA ALA A 136 -8.80 -1.36 11.38
C ALA A 136 -10.07 -2.12 11.81
N VAL A 137 -10.01 -3.02 12.80
CA VAL A 137 -11.19 -3.63 13.44
C VAL A 137 -12.05 -2.57 14.10
N GLY A 138 -11.44 -1.70 14.90
CA GLY A 138 -12.18 -0.62 15.56
C GLY A 138 -12.73 0.43 14.59
N LEU A 139 -12.20 0.48 13.37
CA LEU A 139 -12.49 1.51 12.38
C LEU A 139 -13.17 1.02 11.10
N HIS A 140 -13.49 -0.28 10.95
CA HIS A 140 -14.05 -0.89 9.74
C HIS A 140 -13.21 -0.68 8.45
N LEU A 141 -11.89 -0.56 8.57
CA LEU A 141 -10.97 -0.29 7.44
C LEU A 141 -10.45 -1.55 6.71
N PHE A 142 -11.00 -2.73 7.02
CA PHE A 142 -10.50 -4.01 6.50
C PHE A 142 -10.42 -4.10 4.98
N ASN A 143 -11.30 -3.41 4.27
CA ASN A 143 -11.41 -3.49 2.82
C ASN A 143 -10.43 -2.57 2.06
N CYS A 144 -9.43 -1.97 2.71
CA CYS A 144 -8.65 -0.90 2.08
C CYS A 144 -7.13 -1.04 2.18
N PHE A 145 -6.58 -2.13 2.71
CA PHE A 145 -5.14 -2.20 2.98
C PHE A 145 -4.50 -3.52 2.54
N VAL A 146 -3.43 -3.44 1.75
CA VAL A 146 -2.55 -4.56 1.43
C VAL A 146 -1.17 -4.31 2.03
N LEU A 147 -0.66 -5.26 2.82
CA LEU A 147 0.71 -5.21 3.32
C LEU A 147 1.59 -6.17 2.52
N CYS A 148 2.59 -5.63 1.84
CA CYS A 148 3.59 -6.42 1.13
C CYS A 148 4.86 -6.53 1.99
N PHE A 149 5.32 -7.74 2.27
CA PHE A 149 6.60 -7.99 2.91
C PHE A 149 7.64 -8.45 1.88
N ILE A 150 8.67 -7.65 1.66
CA ILE A 150 9.78 -7.99 0.77
C ILE A 150 11.02 -8.24 1.63
N PRO A 151 11.43 -9.52 1.82
CA PRO A 151 12.67 -9.83 2.50
C PRO A 151 13.87 -9.33 1.68
N ASN A 152 15.00 -9.09 2.35
CA ASN A 152 16.22 -8.52 1.73
C ASN A 152 16.69 -9.23 0.45
N ALA A 153 16.40 -10.53 0.31
CA ALA A 153 16.76 -11.32 -0.87
C ALA A 153 15.91 -11.02 -2.12
N LEU A 154 14.68 -10.51 -1.96
CA LEU A 154 13.73 -10.22 -3.04
C LEU A 154 13.77 -8.74 -3.49
N ILE A 155 14.61 -7.91 -2.87
CA ILE A 155 14.84 -6.51 -3.28
C ILE A 155 15.52 -6.46 -4.66
N PHE A 156 16.29 -7.51 -4.98
CA PHE A 156 16.87 -7.74 -6.29
C PHE A 156 15.84 -8.48 -7.16
N ILE A 157 14.83 -7.77 -7.67
CA ILE A 157 14.22 -8.14 -8.96
C ILE A 157 15.01 -7.35 -10.00
N PRO A 158 16.15 -7.87 -10.49
CA PRO A 158 16.92 -7.17 -11.50
C PRO A 158 16.07 -7.05 -12.76
N TYR A 159 15.92 -5.82 -13.23
CA TYR A 159 15.70 -5.55 -14.64
C TYR A 159 16.88 -6.14 -15.42
N LEU A 160 16.61 -7.19 -16.20
CA LEU A 160 17.35 -7.57 -17.40
C LEU A 160 16.35 -8.09 -18.42
#